data_AF-A0AAP5BCS8-F1
#
_entry.id   AF-A0AAP5BCS8-F1
#
_cell.length_a   1.000
_cell.length_b   1.000
_cell.length_c   1.000
_cell.angle_alpha   90.00
_cell.angle_beta   90.00
_cell.angle_gamma   90.00
#
_symmetry.space_group_name_H-M   'P 1'
#
loop_
_entity.id
_entity.type
_entity.pdbx_description
1 polymer ?
#
loop_
_entity_poly.entity_id
_entity_poly.type
_entity_poly.pdbx_seq_one_letter_code
_entity_poly.pdbx_strand_id
1 'polypeptide(L)' 'MNEQYPSKDQFFERLGSLADAMIAAYGKDFAMGAMILAARFVAEGKPPGDNSPSVIYKGESHGGIGL' A
#
# COMPACT_ATOMS: atom_id res chain seq x y z
N MET A 1 2.80 28.53 14.07
CA MET A 1 2.79 28.06 12.68
C MET A 1 1.43 27.40 12.46
N ASN A 2 0.61 27.91 11.55
CA ASN A 2 -0.69 27.31 11.25
C ASN A 2 -0.45 26.26 10.16
N GLU A 3 -0.34 24.98 10.52
CA GLU A 3 -0.40 23.89 9.55
C GLU A 3 -1.75 23.94 8.84
N GLN A 4 -1.79 24.59 7.68
CA GLN A 4 -2.90 24.49 6.73
C GLN A 4 -2.88 23.06 6.20
N TYR A 5 -3.61 22.18 6.86
CA TYR A 5 -3.85 20.85 6.35
C TYR A 5 -4.47 20.99 4.96
N PRO A 6 -3.93 20.26 3.96
CA PRO A 6 -4.51 20.29 2.63
C PRO A 6 -6.00 19.94 2.70
N SER A 7 -6.83 20.68 1.94
CA SER A 7 -8.28 20.46 1.94
C SER A 7 -8.58 19.00 1.58
N LYS A 8 -9.68 18.47 2.11
CA LYS A 8 -10.16 17.12 1.80
C LYS A 8 -10.19 16.86 0.29
N ASP A 9 -10.56 17.87 -0.50
CA ASP A 9 -10.61 17.81 -1.96
C ASP A 9 -9.26 17.49 -2.60
N GLN A 10 -8.16 18.03 -2.06
CA GLN A 10 -6.82 17.79 -2.60
C GLN A 10 -6.38 16.34 -2.37
N PHE A 11 -6.84 15.70 -1.31
CA PHE A 11 -6.60 14.28 -1.09
C PHE A 11 -7.37 13.42 -2.09
N PHE A 12 -8.62 13.76 -2.38
CA PHE A 12 -9.41 13.07 -3.40
C PHE A 12 -8.79 13.22 -4.79
N GLU A 13 -8.30 14.40 -5.13
CA GLU A 13 -7.61 14.65 -6.40
C GLU A 13 -6.36 13.78 -6.54
N ARG A 14 -5.49 13.75 -5.51
CA ARG A 14 -4.29 12.90 -5.52
C ARG A 14 -4.61 11.41 -5.59
N LEU A 15 -5.66 10.96 -4.88
CA LEU A 15 -6.14 9.57 -4.97
C LEU A 15 -6.61 9.24 -6.39
N GLY A 16 -7.32 10.15 -7.04
CA GLY A 16 -7.75 10.01 -8.43
C GLY A 16 -6.56 9.91 -9.40
N SER A 17 -5.58 10.81 -9.29
CA SER A 17 -4.37 10.76 -10.12
C SER A 17 -3.57 9.47 -9.91
N LEU A 18 -3.49 8.99 -8.67
CA LEU A 18 -2.82 7.71 -8.37
C LEU A 18 -3.58 6.52 -8.99
N ALA A 19 -4.91 6.52 -8.91
CA ALA A 19 -5.73 5.50 -9.55
C ALA A 19 -5.51 5.49 -11.07
N ASP A 20 -5.50 6.65 -11.72
CA ASP A 20 -5.23 6.78 -13.15
C ASP A 20 -3.85 6.22 -13.54
N ALA A 21 -2.81 6.56 -12.78
CA ALA A 21 -1.47 6.02 -12.98
C ALA A 21 -1.41 4.49 -12.85
N MET A 22 -2.13 3.90 -11.87
CA MET A 22 -2.24 2.45 -11.73
C MET A 22 -2.99 1.79 -12.89
N ILE A 23 -4.06 2.43 -13.37
CA ILE A 23 -4.84 1.96 -14.53
C ILE A 23 -3.95 1.96 -15.78
N ALA A 24 -3.23 3.05 -16.02
CA ALA A 24 -2.36 3.20 -17.18
C ALA A 24 -1.20 2.18 -17.18
N ALA A 25 -0.64 1.86 -16.01
CA ALA A 25 0.50 0.95 -15.90
C ALA A 25 0.11 -0.55 -15.86
N TYR A 26 -0.99 -0.89 -15.19
CA TYR A 26 -1.32 -2.29 -14.84
C TYR A 26 -2.78 -2.68 -15.12
N GLY A 27 -3.59 -1.77 -15.62
CA GLY A 27 -5.00 -2.00 -15.94
C GLY A 27 -5.96 -1.74 -14.79
N LYS A 28 -7.25 -1.65 -15.16
CA LYS A 28 -8.33 -1.25 -14.27
C LYS A 28 -8.59 -2.23 -13.12
N ASP A 29 -8.49 -3.53 -13.38
CA ASP A 29 -8.76 -4.55 -12.36
C ASP A 29 -7.71 -4.52 -11.24
N PHE A 30 -6.44 -4.30 -11.59
CA PHE A 30 -5.37 -4.10 -10.62
C PHE A 30 -5.61 -2.86 -9.76
N ALA A 31 -5.84 -1.71 -10.39
CA ALA A 31 -6.03 -0.44 -9.67
C ALA A 31 -7.21 -0.50 -8.69
N MET A 32 -8.31 -1.13 -9.11
CA MET A 32 -9.48 -1.35 -8.27
C MET A 32 -9.17 -2.26 -7.07
N GLY A 33 -8.52 -3.40 -7.31
CA GLY A 33 -8.13 -4.32 -6.24
C GLY A 33 -7.20 -3.67 -5.22
N ALA A 34 -6.20 -2.90 -5.68
CA ALA A 34 -5.29 -2.17 -4.80
C ALA A 34 -6.01 -1.15 -3.92
N MET A 35 -6.97 -0.39 -4.47
CA MET A 35 -7.75 0.59 -3.70
C MET A 35 -8.69 -0.07 -2.68
N ILE A 36 -9.30 -1.21 -3.01
CA ILE A 36 -10.12 -1.98 -2.06
C ILE A 36 -9.25 -2.45 -0.89
N LEU A 37 -8.04 -2.94 -1.15
CA LEU A 37 -7.09 -3.35 -0.09
C LEU A 37 -6.67 -2.17 0.79
N ALA A 38 -6.37 -1.01 0.19
CA ALA A 38 -6.03 0.20 0.93
C ALA A 38 -7.21 0.67 1.83
N ALA A 39 -8.43 0.65 1.31
CA ALA A 39 -9.63 0.98 2.09
C ALA A 39 -9.83 0.01 3.26
N ARG A 40 -9.64 -1.30 3.03
CA ARG A 40 -9.70 -2.32 4.08
C ARG A 40 -8.65 -2.07 5.16
N PHE A 41 -7.41 -1.78 4.78
CA PHE A 41 -6.33 -1.48 5.73
C PHE A 41 -6.69 -0.30 6.65
N VAL A 42 -7.28 0.76 6.09
CA VAL A 42 -7.77 1.91 6.87
C VAL A 42 -8.92 1.51 7.81
N ALA A 43 -9.87 0.71 7.31
CA ALA A 43 -11.02 0.25 8.09
C ALA A 43 -10.62 -0.71 9.23
N GLU A 44 -9.58 -1.51 9.04
CA GLU A 44 -9.05 -2.44 10.05
C GLU A 44 -8.37 -1.70 11.23
N GLY A 45 -8.05 -0.41 11.08
CA GLY A 45 -7.57 0.44 12.17
C GLY A 45 -6.24 -0.01 12.80
N LYS A 46 -5.46 -0.87 12.11
CA LYS A 46 -4.20 -1.37 12.64
C LYS A 46 -3.22 -0.19 12.78
N PRO A 47 -2.74 0.15 13.99
CA PRO A 47 -1.84 1.27 14.17
C PRO A 47 -0.53 1.04 13.38
N PRO A 48 0.06 2.08 12.76
CA PRO A 48 1.38 2.02 12.15
C PRO A 48 2.44 1.88 13.25
N GLY A 49 2.56 0.67 13.77
CA GLY A 49 3.42 0.37 14.92
C GLY A 49 3.68 -1.11 15.15
N ASP A 50 3.05 -2.01 14.40
CA ASP A 50 3.47 -3.41 14.39
C ASP A 50 4.42 -3.61 13.21
N ASN A 51 5.69 -3.25 13.41
CA ASN A 51 6.84 -3.59 12.56
C ASN A 51 7.09 -5.11 12.54
N SER A 52 6.04 -5.93 12.51
CA SER A 52 6.17 -7.34 12.18
C SER A 52 6.35 -7.36 10.66
N PRO A 53 7.56 -7.64 10.13
CA PRO A 53 7.68 -7.93 8.72
C PRO A 53 6.69 -9.07 8.46
N SER A 54 5.70 -8.82 7.63
CA SER A 54 4.86 -9.87 7.08
C SER A 54 5.83 -10.83 6.39
N VAL A 55 6.13 -11.93 7.06
CA VAL A 55 7.01 -13.00 6.57
C VAL A 55 6.25 -13.66 5.42
N ILE A 56 6.31 -13.02 4.25
CA ILE A 56 5.87 -13.59 2.98
C ILE A 56 7.11 -13.96 2.15
N TYR A 57 8.29 -14.15 2.76
CA TYR A 57 9.41 -14.81 2.10
C TYR A 57 10.25 -15.57 3.12
N LYS A 58 9.87 -16.82 3.42
CA LYS A 58 10.86 -17.83 3.80
C LYS A 58 11.33 -18.47 2.50
N GLY A 59 12.20 -17.75 1.78
CA GLY A 59 13.03 -18.38 0.77
C GLY A 59 13.95 -19.35 1.51
N GLU A 60 13.62 -20.64 1.47
CA GLU A 60 14.55 -21.69 1.87
C GLU A 60 15.70 -21.73 0.85
N SER A 61 16.64 -20.82 1.03
CA SER A 61 17.96 -20.89 0.43
C SER A 61 18.96 -20.86 1.56
N HIS A 62 19.35 -22.06 2.01
CA HIS A 62 20.70 -22.28 2.48
C HIS A 62 21.09 -23.71 2.10
N GLY A 63 21.51 -23.85 0.86
CA GLY A 63 22.63 -24.73 0.56
C GLY A 63 23.85 -24.19 1.29
N GLY A 64 24.42 -25.02 2.16
CA GLY A 64 25.68 -24.80 2.83
C GLY A 64 26.30 -26.16 3.10
N ILE A 65 27.07 -26.65 2.12
CA ILE A 65 28.00 -27.77 2.31
C ILE A 65 29.04 -27.31 3.33
N GLY A 66 29.21 -28.07 4.40
CA GLY A 66 30.19 -27.76 5.44
C GLY A 66 30.27 -28.88 6.47
N LEU A 67 30.92 -29.98 6.07
CA LEU A 67 31.87 -30.79 6.85
C LEU A 67 32.47 -31.86 5.93
#